data_AF-A0A382SKN9-F1
#
_entry.id   AF-A0A382SKN9-F1
#
_cell.length_a   1.000
_cell.length_b   1.000
_cell.length_c   1.000
_cell.angle_alpha   90.00
_cell.angle_beta   90.00
_cell.angle_gamma   90.00
#
_symmetry.space_group_name_H-M   'P 1'
#
loop_
_entity.id
_entity.type
_entity.pdbx_description
1 polymer ?
#
loop_
_entity_poly.entity_id
_entity_poly.type
_entity_poly.pdbx_seq_one_letter_code
_entity_poly.pdbx_strand_id
1 'polypeptide(L)' 'VADHEIVLSAEHTEVRWLSFDDAHELAEYDGNKTALWELDQRLVQR' A
#
# COMPACT_ATOMS: atom_id res chain seq x y z
N VAL A 1 13.87 9.16 14.63
CA VAL A 1 12.79 9.39 13.64
C VAL A 1 11.53 9.63 14.46
N ALA A 2 10.80 10.72 14.22
CA ALA A 2 9.53 10.93 14.92
C ALA A 2 8.48 10.01 14.27
N ASP A 3 7.76 9.23 15.08
CA ASP A 3 6.60 8.49 14.59
C ASP A 3 5.51 9.49 14.21
N HIS A 4 5.21 9.55 12.92
CA HIS A 4 4.10 10.35 12.41
C HIS A 4 2.84 9.48 12.43
N GLU A 5 1.86 9.90 13.23
CA GLU A 5 0.56 9.23 13.28
C GLU A 5 -0.22 9.47 11.98
N ILE A 6 -0.77 8.40 11.40
CA ILE A 6 -1.62 8.48 10.21
C ILE A 6 -3.02 8.92 10.64
N VAL A 7 -3.44 10.10 10.21
CA VAL A 7 -4.80 10.62 10.45
C VAL A 7 -5.61 10.53 9.15
N LEU A 8 -6.75 9.84 9.19
CA LEU A 8 -7.62 9.67 8.03
C LEU A 8 -8.54 10.88 7.83
N SER A 9 -8.75 11.25 6.56
CA SER A 9 -9.85 12.15 6.17
C SER A 9 -11.17 11.37 6.13
N ALA A 10 -12.29 12.09 6.00
CA ALA A 10 -13.61 11.48 5.87
C ALA A 10 -13.80 10.62 4.61
N GLU A 11 -12.88 10.69 3.63
CA GLU A 11 -12.89 9.84 2.43
C GLU A 11 -12.45 8.40 2.73
N HIS A 12 -11.80 8.16 3.88
CA HIS A 12 -11.20 6.87 4.23
C HIS A 12 -11.69 6.40 5.60
N THR A 13 -11.95 5.11 5.72
CA THR A 13 -12.46 4.50 6.96
C THR A 13 -11.40 3.73 7.74
N GLU A 14 -10.35 3.25 7.08
CA GLU A 14 -9.27 2.48 7.70
C GLU A 14 -7.93 2.64 6.96
N VAL A 15 -6.85 2.32 7.67
CA VAL A 15 -5.51 2.11 7.10
C VAL A 15 -4.93 0.84 7.69
N ARG A 16 -4.25 0.04 6.86
CA ARG A 16 -3.63 -1.22 7.26
C ARG A 16 -2.24 -1.35 6.65
N TRP A 17 -1.30 -1.87 7.43
CA TRP A 17 -0.01 -2.35 6.93
C TRP A 17 -0.16 -3.82 6.58
N LEU A 18 0.22 -4.19 5.36
CA LEU A 18 -0.05 -5.51 4.78
C LEU A 18 1.20 -6.06 4.09
N SER A 19 1.19 -7.38 3.85
CA SER A 19 2.14 -8.00 2.92
C SER A 19 1.83 -7.58 1.47
N PHE A 20 2.78 -7.81 0.56
CA PHE A 20 2.55 -7.56 -0.87
C PHE A 20 1.36 -8.36 -1.39
N ASP A 21 1.30 -9.67 -1.09
CA ASP A 21 0.26 -10.56 -1.58
C ASP A 21 -1.13 -10.09 -1.09
N ASP A 22 -1.27 -9.81 0.20
CA ASP A 22 -2.54 -9.34 0.78
C ASP A 22 -2.98 -8.00 0.18
N ALA A 23 -2.05 -7.06 -0.01
CA ALA A 23 -2.35 -5.76 -0.59
C ALA A 23 -2.73 -5.86 -2.08
N HIS A 24 -2.10 -6.77 -2.82
CA HIS A 24 -2.38 -6.98 -4.24
C HIS A 24 -3.75 -7.63 -4.49
N GLU A 25 -4.19 -8.52 -3.59
CA GLU A 25 -5.55 -9.08 -3.63
C GLU A 25 -6.63 -8.04 -3.31
N LEU A 26 -6.37 -7.13 -2.37
CA LEU A 26 -7.32 -6.10 -1.93
C LEU A 26 -7.42 -4.89 -2.87
N ALA A 27 -6.42 -4.66 -3.72
CA ALA A 27 -6.46 -3.55 -4.66
C ALA A 27 -7.57 -3.74 -5.70
N GLU A 28 -8.51 -2.79 -5.78
CA GLU A 28 -9.65 -2.90 -6.70
C GLU A 28 -9.24 -2.73 -8.17
N TYR A 29 -8.39 -1.76 -8.46
CA TYR A 29 -8.05 -1.36 -9.83
C TYR A 29 -6.72 -1.96 -10.30
N ASP A 30 -6.69 -2.43 -11.55
CA ASP A 30 -5.48 -3.01 -12.16
C ASP A 30 -4.30 -2.03 -12.23
N GLY A 31 -4.60 -0.73 -12.36
CA GLY A 31 -3.57 0.32 -12.28
C GLY A 31 -2.86 0.35 -10.93
N ASN A 32 -3.63 0.19 -9.83
CA ASN A 32 -3.08 0.14 -8.47
C ASN A 32 -2.25 -1.13 -8.25
N LYS A 33 -2.73 -2.28 -8.77
CA LYS A 33 -1.99 -3.55 -8.73
C LYS A 33 -0.64 -3.44 -9.45
N THR A 34 -0.64 -2.86 -10.65
CA THR A 34 0.58 -2.65 -11.45
C THR A 34 1.58 -1.76 -10.71
N ALA A 35 1.11 -0.63 -10.17
CA ALA A 35 1.97 0.28 -9.41
C ALA A 35 2.52 -0.36 -8.13
N LEU A 36 1.72 -1.15 -7.43
CA LEU A 36 2.13 -1.88 -6.23
C LEU A 36 3.19 -2.94 -6.56
N TRP A 37 3.00 -3.70 -7.64
CA TRP A 37 3.99 -4.68 -8.13
C TRP A 37 5.31 -4.01 -8.49
N GLU A 38 5.29 -2.90 -9.23
CA GLU A 38 6.51 -2.18 -9.58
C GLU A 38 7.27 -1.67 -8.34
N LEU A 39 6.54 -1.18 -7.33
CA LEU A 39 7.13 -0.71 -6.08
C LEU A 39 7.82 -1.86 -5.35
N ASP A 40 7.15 -3.00 -5.19
CA ASP A 40 7.71 -4.20 -4.54
C ASP A 40 9.01 -4.65 -5.24
N GLN A 41 8.98 -4.76 -6.56
CA GLN A 41 10.16 -5.15 -7.34
C GLN A 41 11.34 -4.19 -7.14
N ARG A 42 11.10 -2.87 -7.02
CA ARG A 42 12.16 -1.88 -6.78
C ARG A 42 12.72 -1.94 -5.37
N LEU A 43 11.91 -2.31 -4.38
CA LEU A 43 12.34 -2.45 -2.99
C LEU A 43 13.15 -3.73 -2.77
N VAL A 44 12.76 -4.84 -3.39
CA VAL A 44 13.44 -6.14 -3.28
C VAL A 44 14.76 -6.19 -4.07
N GLN A 45 14.90 -5.39 -5.12
CA GLN A 45 16.14 -5.31 -5.92
C GLN A 45 17.27 -4.47 -5.29
N ARG A 46 17.19 -4.12 -4.00
CA ARG A 46 18.16 -3.29 -3.28
C ARG A 46 18.97 -4.08 -2.27
#